data_AF-K9UD77-F1
#
_entry.id   AF-K9UD77-F1
#
_cell.length_a   1.000
_cell.length_b   1.000
_cell.length_c   1.000
_cell.angle_alpha   90.00
_cell.angle_beta   90.00
_cell.angle_gamma   90.00
#
_symmetry.space_group_name_H-M   'P 1'
#
loop_
_entity.id
_entity.type
_entity.pdbx_description
1 polymer ?
#
loop_
_entity_poly.entity_id
_entity_poly.type
_entity_poly.pdbx_seq_one_letter_code
_entity_poly.pdbx_strand_id
1 'polypeptide(L)'
;MKTLILVLISLVGLIHIYFLIQQMFRWESASGKFTNFTEKQLTKVLAGNQGLYNGFLAAGIIWGWLSPAYSLQIWTFFLTFIAIAGVYGSVTLSLGGDAPDKPRQLRPLAILFQTVPAVIALICLRISL
;
A
#
# COMPACT_ATOMS: atom_id res chain seq x y z
N MET A 1 -15.51 -13.07 -16.32
CA MET A 1 -15.02 -13.02 -14.92
C MET A 1 -13.50 -12.88 -14.82
N LYS A 2 -12.69 -13.66 -15.56
CA LYS A 2 -11.21 -13.57 -15.53
C LYS A 2 -10.65 -12.16 -15.80
N THR A 3 -11.17 -11.43 -16.79
CA THR A 3 -10.72 -10.06 -17.10
C THR A 3 -10.90 -9.09 -15.94
N LEU A 4 -12.03 -9.16 -15.21
CA LEU A 4 -12.30 -8.30 -14.07
C LEU A 4 -11.26 -8.49 -12.95
N ILE A 5 -10.87 -9.74 -12.69
CA ILE A 5 -9.88 -10.08 -11.65
C ILE A 5 -8.52 -9.52 -12.00
N LEU A 6 -8.10 -9.70 -13.25
CA LEU A 6 -6.85 -9.17 -13.76
C LEU A 6 -6.82 -7.64 -13.65
N VAL A 7 -7.93 -6.97 -13.96
CA VAL A 7 -8.07 -5.51 -13.76
C VAL A 7 -7.95 -5.15 -12.28
N LEU A 8 -8.64 -5.85 -11.37
CA LEU A 8 -8.56 -5.59 -9.93
C LEU A 8 -7.14 -5.75 -9.39
N ILE A 9 -6.45 -6.85 -9.73
CA ILE A 9 -5.06 -7.11 -9.33
C ILE A 9 -4.13 -6.01 -9.85
N SER A 10 -4.28 -5.62 -11.11
CA SER A 10 -3.50 -4.52 -11.69
C SER A 10 -3.77 -3.18 -11.01
N LEU A 11 -5.03 -2.88 -10.65
CA LEU A 11 -5.36 -1.69 -9.88
C LEU A 11 -4.69 -1.67 -8.51
N VAL A 12 -4.62 -2.81 -7.82
CA VAL A 12 -3.86 -2.90 -6.56
C VAL A 12 -2.39 -2.56 -6.78
N GLY A 13 -1.75 -3.15 -7.79
CA GLY A 13 -0.36 -2.84 -8.14
C GLY A 13 -0.15 -1.34 -8.46
N LEU A 14 -1.08 -0.73 -9.20
CA LEU A 14 -1.04 0.69 -9.53
C LEU A 14 -1.20 1.60 -8.31
N ILE A 15 -2.03 1.23 -7.33
CA ILE A 15 -2.15 1.96 -6.07
C ILE A 15 -0.81 1.98 -5.32
N HIS A 16 -0.07 0.87 -5.31
CA HIS A 16 1.25 0.81 -4.69
C HIS A 16 2.31 1.63 -5.45
N ILE A 17 2.26 1.64 -6.78
CA ILE A 17 3.11 2.55 -7.59
C ILE A 17 2.80 4.00 -7.26
N TYR A 18 1.51 4.35 -7.17
CA TYR A 18 1.09 5.69 -6.78
C TYR A 18 1.67 6.08 -5.40
N PHE A 19 1.56 5.21 -4.39
CA PHE A 19 2.13 5.49 -3.07
C PHE A 19 3.66 5.58 -3.07
N LEU A 20 4.35 4.72 -3.83
CA LEU A 20 5.80 4.84 -4.03
C LEU A 20 6.15 6.24 -4.55
N ILE A 21 5.45 6.71 -5.59
CA ILE A 21 5.74 8.01 -6.19
C ILE A 21 5.49 9.14 -5.19
N GLN A 22 4.38 9.06 -4.46
CA GLN A 22 4.03 10.08 -3.48
C GLN A 22 5.03 10.15 -2.32
N GLN A 23 5.54 9.00 -1.87
CA GLN A 23 6.40 8.92 -0.70
C GLN A 23 7.89 9.14 -1.01
N MET A 24 8.37 8.71 -2.18
CA MET A 24 9.78 8.88 -2.55
C MET A 24 10.05 10.20 -3.30
N PHE A 25 9.16 10.61 -4.21
CA PHE A 25 9.43 11.73 -5.12
C PHE A 25 8.65 13.00 -4.79
N ARG A 26 7.40 12.87 -4.34
CA ARG A 26 6.51 14.02 -4.10
C ARG A 26 6.31 14.39 -2.63
N TRP A 27 7.12 13.80 -1.74
CA TRP A 27 7.01 14.02 -0.31
C TRP A 27 7.23 15.48 0.10
N GLU A 28 8.18 16.18 -0.52
CA GLU A 28 8.47 17.60 -0.22
C GLU A 28 7.25 18.51 -0.46
N SER A 29 6.44 18.21 -1.47
CA SER A 29 5.21 18.98 -1.74
C SER A 29 4.13 18.74 -0.68
N ALA A 30 4.15 17.60 0.00
CA ALA A 30 3.19 17.24 1.05
C ALA A 30 3.67 17.62 2.46
N SER A 31 4.96 17.93 2.63
CA SER A 31 5.60 18.19 3.93
C SER A 31 5.50 19.64 4.40
N GLY A 32 4.77 20.51 3.70
CA GLY A 32 4.58 21.93 4.04
C GLY A 32 3.92 22.22 5.40
N LYS A 33 3.54 21.18 6.16
CA LYS A 33 3.04 21.26 7.53
C LYS A 33 4.14 21.13 8.59
N PHE A 34 5.33 20.67 8.23
CA PHE A 34 6.47 20.54 9.15
C PHE A 34 7.22 21.86 9.24
N THR A 35 7.21 22.48 10.41
CA THR A 35 7.96 23.70 10.72
C THR A 35 9.35 23.41 11.30
N ASN A 36 9.55 22.22 11.87
CA ASN A 36 10.83 21.76 12.41
C ASN A 36 11.68 21.05 11.35
N PHE A 37 12.91 21.52 11.13
CA PHE A 37 13.83 20.96 10.14
C PHE A 37 14.24 19.51 10.43
N THR A 38 14.53 19.17 11.69
CA THR A 38 14.97 17.84 12.10
C THR A 38 13.86 16.81 11.91
N GLU A 39 12.64 17.15 12.34
CA GLU A 39 11.46 16.30 12.12
C GLU A 39 11.17 16.11 10.63
N LYS A 40 11.33 17.18 9.84
CA LYS A 40 11.20 17.14 8.38
C LYS A 40 12.19 16.15 7.75
N GLN A 41 13.47 16.18 8.13
CA GLN A 41 14.46 15.24 7.58
C GLN A 41 14.18 13.79 7.99
N LEU A 42 13.82 13.55 9.25
CA LEU A 42 13.52 12.21 9.74
C LEU A 42 12.31 11.60 9.02
N THR A 43 11.23 12.36 8.89
CA THR A 43 10.00 11.91 8.23
C THR A 43 10.18 11.70 6.74
N LYS A 44 11.07 12.45 6.08
CA LYS A 44 11.46 12.22 4.69
C LYS A 44 12.13 10.85 4.50
N VAL A 45 13.07 10.48 5.36
CA VAL A 45 13.76 9.19 5.30
C VAL A 45 12.77 8.04 5.52
N LEU A 46 11.90 8.16 6.53
CA LEU A 46 10.86 7.17 6.82
C LEU A 46 9.88 7.01 5.65
N ALA A 47 9.43 8.12 5.06
CA ALA A 47 8.57 8.09 3.89
C ALA A 47 9.26 7.43 2.69
N GLY A 48 10.54 7.75 2.44
CA GLY A 48 11.33 7.10 1.39
C GLY A 48 11.38 5.58 1.54
N ASN A 49 11.62 5.09 2.76
CA ASN A 49 11.63 3.65 3.03
C ASN A 49 10.23 3.03 2.87
N GLN A 50 9.17 3.72 3.31
CA GLN A 50 7.80 3.27 3.10
C GLN A 50 7.44 3.18 1.61
N GLY A 51 7.93 4.13 0.80
CA GLY A 51 7.72 4.16 -0.63
C GLY A 51 8.43 3.00 -1.33
N LEU A 52 9.65 2.66 -0.90
CA LEU A 52 10.40 1.52 -1.42
C LEU A 52 9.68 0.19 -1.15
N TYR A 53 9.14 -0.01 0.05
CA TYR A 53 8.32 -1.21 0.34
C TYR A 53 7.10 -1.31 -0.57
N ASN A 54 6.40 -0.19 -0.81
CA ASN A 54 5.31 -0.17 -1.80
C ASN A 54 5.79 -0.56 -3.20
N GLY A 55 7.01 -0.16 -3.59
CA GLY A 55 7.66 -0.60 -4.82
C GLY A 55 7.84 -2.10 -4.90
N PHE A 56 8.31 -2.75 -3.82
CA PHE A 56 8.44 -4.20 -3.78
C PHE A 56 7.10 -4.92 -3.92
N LEU A 57 6.04 -4.41 -3.29
CA LEU A 57 4.68 -4.96 -3.43
C LEU A 57 4.17 -4.84 -4.87
N ALA A 58 4.35 -3.67 -5.50
CA ALA A 58 4.00 -3.46 -6.90
C ALA A 58 4.80 -4.36 -7.85
N ALA A 59 6.11 -4.49 -7.62
CA ALA A 59 6.98 -5.36 -8.40
C ALA A 59 6.54 -6.84 -8.31
N GLY A 60 6.10 -7.29 -7.13
CA GLY A 60 5.53 -8.62 -6.95
C GLY A 60 4.24 -8.86 -7.75
N ILE A 61 3.35 -7.87 -7.81
CA ILE A 61 2.14 -7.94 -8.65
C ILE A 61 2.49 -7.99 -10.15
N ILE A 62 3.44 -7.16 -10.60
CA ILE A 62 3.95 -7.18 -11.97
C ILE A 62 4.62 -8.52 -12.29
N TRP A 63 5.37 -9.08 -11.35
CA TRP A 63 6.03 -10.38 -11.54
C TRP A 63 5.00 -11.49 -11.81
N GLY A 64 3.87 -11.50 -11.11
CA GLY A 64 2.80 -12.47 -11.39
C GLY A 64 2.24 -12.37 -12.81
N TRP A 65 2.19 -11.17 -13.40
CA TRP A 65 1.84 -10.98 -14.81
C TRP A 65 2.88 -11.56 -15.77
N LEU A 66 4.15 -11.40 -15.42
CA LEU A 66 5.28 -11.88 -16.23
C LEU A 66 5.54 -13.39 -16.06
N SER A 67 4.88 -14.05 -15.11
CA SER A 67 5.06 -15.48 -14.80
C SER A 67 3.74 -16.26 -14.86
N PRO A 68 3.15 -16.48 -16.06
CA PRO A 68 1.83 -17.10 -16.21
C PRO A 68 1.68 -18.43 -15.46
N ALA A 69 2.72 -19.28 -15.48
CA ALA A 69 2.74 -20.59 -14.83
C ALA A 69 2.62 -20.54 -13.29
N TYR A 70 3.03 -19.42 -12.67
CA TYR A 70 3.03 -19.24 -11.21
C TYR A 70 2.24 -17.99 -10.76
N SER A 71 1.48 -17.39 -11.68
CA SER A 71 0.77 -16.12 -11.48
C SER A 71 -0.13 -16.16 -10.26
N LEU A 72 -0.86 -17.26 -10.08
CA LEU A 72 -1.75 -17.48 -8.94
C LEU A 72 -1.01 -17.43 -7.61
N GLN A 73 0.09 -18.18 -7.47
CA GLN A 73 0.86 -18.30 -6.24
C GLN A 73 1.51 -16.96 -5.90
N ILE A 74 2.10 -16.29 -6.90
CA ILE A 74 2.76 -15.00 -6.74
C ILE A 74 1.74 -13.94 -6.31
N TRP A 75 0.62 -13.78 -7.03
CA TRP A 75 -0.39 -12.79 -6.66
C TRP A 75 -1.00 -13.08 -5.29
N THR A 76 -1.30 -14.34 -4.97
CA THR A 76 -1.82 -14.72 -3.64
C THR A 76 -0.85 -14.29 -2.54
N PHE A 77 0.45 -14.53 -2.73
CA PHE A 77 1.48 -14.16 -1.76
C PHE A 77 1.53 -12.64 -1.53
N PHE A 78 1.66 -11.85 -2.59
CA PHE A 78 1.78 -10.40 -2.47
C PHE A 78 0.49 -9.73 -2.01
N LEU A 79 -0.69 -10.16 -2.49
CA LEU A 79 -1.97 -9.65 -2.02
C LEU A 79 -2.19 -9.95 -0.53
N THR A 80 -1.71 -11.09 -0.02
CA THR A 80 -1.76 -11.41 1.40
C THR A 80 -0.89 -10.45 2.22
N PHE A 81 0.33 -10.15 1.75
CA PHE A 81 1.20 -9.16 2.39
C PHE A 81 0.55 -7.78 2.43
N ILE A 82 -0.05 -7.35 1.32
CA ILE A 82 -0.77 -6.07 1.23
C ILE A 82 -1.94 -6.04 2.21
N ALA A 83 -2.71 -7.13 2.30
CA ALA A 83 -3.84 -7.21 3.21
C ALA A 83 -3.41 -7.07 4.68
N ILE A 84 -2.38 -7.82 5.09
CA ILE A 84 -1.82 -7.80 6.45
C ILE A 84 -1.21 -6.44 6.78
N ALA A 85 -0.41 -5.86 5.86
CA ALA A 85 0.21 -4.56 6.06
C ALA A 85 -0.83 -3.44 6.22
N GLY A 86 -1.92 -3.48 5.44
CA GLY A 86 -3.02 -2.53 5.56
C GLY A 86 -3.74 -2.62 6.92
N VAL A 87 -3.96 -3.85 7.43
CA VAL A 87 -4.56 -4.07 8.76
C VAL A 87 -3.61 -3.54 9.83
N TYR A 88 -2.36 -3.97 9.82
CA TYR A 88 -1.35 -3.54 10.79
C TYR A 88 -1.20 -2.01 10.81
N GLY A 89 -1.07 -1.39 9.63
CA GLY A 89 -0.98 0.06 9.51
C GLY A 89 -2.21 0.79 10.07
N SER A 90 -3.41 0.26 9.83
CA SER A 90 -4.64 0.84 10.38
C SER A 90 -4.76 0.73 11.90
N VAL A 91 -4.39 -0.42 12.46
CA VAL A 91 -4.43 -0.68 13.91
C VAL A 91 -3.42 0.20 14.63
N THR A 92 -2.16 0.21 14.18
CA THR A 92 -1.09 0.97 14.83
C THR A 92 -1.35 2.49 14.79
N LEU A 93 -1.93 3.01 13.70
CA LEU A 93 -2.34 4.42 13.63
C LEU A 93 -3.48 4.76 14.60
N SER A 94 -4.39 3.81 14.82
CA SER A 94 -5.55 3.95 15.71
C SER A 94 -5.18 3.82 17.20
N LEU A 95 -4.17 3.01 17.53
CA LEU A 95 -3.70 2.80 18.92
C LEU A 95 -2.86 3.97 19.47
N GLY A 96 -2.21 4.77 18.62
CA GLY A 96 -1.44 5.95 19.05
C GLY A 96 -2.32 7.17 19.39
N GLY A 97 -3.39 6.98 20.17
CA GLY A 97 -4.60 7.81 20.23
C GLY A 97 -4.53 9.22 20.82
N ASP A 98 -3.49 9.63 21.54
CA ASP A 98 -3.57 10.84 22.39
C ASP A 98 -2.49 11.91 22.15
N ALA A 99 -2.01 12.08 20.91
CA ALA A 99 -1.16 13.22 20.57
C ALA A 99 -2.01 14.47 20.27
N PRO A 100 -1.87 15.59 21.02
CA PRO A 100 -2.75 16.76 20.94
C PRO A 100 -2.79 17.45 19.56
N ASP A 101 -1.78 17.23 18.71
CA ASP A 101 -1.65 17.85 17.39
C ASP A 101 -1.86 16.88 16.21
N LYS A 102 -2.50 15.72 16.42
CA LYS A 102 -2.70 14.76 15.33
C LYS A 102 -3.72 15.32 14.31
N PRO A 103 -3.33 15.55 13.03
CA PRO A 103 -4.30 15.94 12.02
C PRO A 103 -5.38 14.87 11.92
N ARG A 104 -6.66 15.31 11.92
CA ARG A 104 -7.91 14.53 11.82
C ARG A 104 -7.98 13.52 10.64
N GLN A 105 -6.95 13.47 9.81
CA GLN A 105 -6.90 12.87 8.49
C GLN A 105 -6.31 11.45 8.46
N LEU A 106 -5.79 10.93 9.58
CA LEU A 106 -5.11 9.62 9.68
C LEU A 106 -5.99 8.51 10.32
N ARG A 107 -7.29 8.49 9.98
CA ARG A 107 -8.20 7.33 10.17
C ARG A 107 -8.20 6.47 8.88
N PRO A 108 -8.81 5.27 8.83
CA PRO A 108 -8.26 3.99 8.36
C PRO A 108 -7.98 3.87 6.84
N LEU A 109 -7.28 4.84 6.23
CA LEU A 109 -7.01 4.86 4.79
C LEU A 109 -6.16 3.67 4.33
N ALA A 110 -5.31 3.13 5.21
CA ALA A 110 -4.56 1.91 4.94
C ALA A 110 -5.50 0.70 4.72
N ILE A 111 -6.58 0.59 5.50
CA ILE A 111 -7.60 -0.44 5.26
C ILE A 111 -8.27 -0.23 3.89
N LEU A 112 -8.65 1.00 3.55
CA LEU A 112 -9.40 1.30 2.33
C LEU A 112 -8.57 1.11 1.06
N PHE A 113 -7.29 1.52 1.08
CA PHE A 113 -6.43 1.49 -0.11
C PHE A 113 -5.51 0.26 -0.18
N GLN A 114 -5.36 -0.50 0.90
CA GLN A 114 -4.54 -1.72 0.90
C GLN A 114 -5.38 -2.95 1.22
N THR A 115 -5.97 -3.04 2.42
CA THR A 115 -6.64 -4.27 2.86
C THR A 115 -7.87 -4.64 2.03
N VAL A 116 -8.82 -3.72 1.89
CA VAL A 116 -10.08 -3.97 1.16
C VAL A 116 -9.82 -4.41 -0.28
N PRO A 117 -9.06 -3.66 -1.11
CA PRO A 117 -8.84 -4.06 -2.49
C PRO A 117 -8.04 -5.38 -2.60
N ALA A 118 -7.08 -5.63 -1.70
CA ALA A 118 -6.33 -6.88 -1.71
C ALA A 118 -7.18 -8.10 -1.33
N VAL A 119 -8.05 -7.98 -0.32
CA VAL A 119 -8.95 -9.05 0.09
C VAL A 119 -9.98 -9.34 -0.99
N ILE A 120 -10.56 -8.30 -1.63
CA ILE A 120 -11.47 -8.48 -2.77
C ILE A 120 -10.74 -9.23 -3.90
N ALA A 121 -9.53 -8.81 -4.26
CA ALA A 121 -8.74 -9.48 -5.28
C ALA A 121 -8.45 -10.95 -4.92
N LEU A 122 -8.11 -11.26 -3.66
CA LEU A 122 -7.87 -12.62 -3.17
C LEU A 122 -9.13 -13.50 -3.27
N ILE A 123 -10.28 -12.99 -2.83
CA ILE A 123 -11.55 -13.72 -2.88
C ILE A 123 -11.93 -14.02 -4.33
N CYS A 124 -11.86 -13.01 -5.21
CA CYS A 124 -12.19 -13.21 -6.62
C CYS A 124 -11.23 -14.19 -7.31
N LEU A 125 -9.92 -14.10 -7.00
CA LEU A 125 -8.89 -15.00 -7.53
C LEU A 125 -9.13 -16.45 -7.09
N ARG A 126 -9.59 -16.69 -5.86
CA ARG A 126 -9.93 -18.04 -5.35
C ARG A 126 -11.19 -18.63 -5.96
N ILE A 127 -12.23 -17.83 -6.18
CA ILE A 127 -13.52 -18.29 -6.73
C ILE A 127 -13.42 -18.61 -8.23
N SER A 128 -12.39 -18.10 -8.92
CA SER A 128 -12.22 -18.30 -10.38
C SER A 128 -11.31 -19.46 -10.77
N LEU A 129 -10.90 -20.27 -9.78
CA LEU A 129 -10.25 -21.57 -9.96
C LEU A 129 -11.32 -22.67 -10.01
#